data_AF-A0A4U3AER6-F1
#
_entry.id   AF-A0A4U3AER6-F1
#
_cell.length_a   1.000
_cell.length_b   1.000
_cell.length_c   1.000
_cell.angle_alpha   90.00
_cell.angle_beta   90.00
_cell.angle_gamma   90.00
#
_symmetry.space_group_name_H-M   'P 1'
#
loop_
_entity.id
_entity.type
_entity.pdbx_description
1 polymer ?
#
loop_
_entity_poly.entity_id
_entity_poly.type
_entity_poly.pdbx_seq_one_letter_code
_entity_poly.pdbx_strand_id
1 'polypeptide(L)'
;DSANIKHAENLLLYSINHVNGLEYSLHLFESITEWAQKHNIEMGHRFRWLVGELADLSTNRILVTGTSGNGKTTFINSILGENILEKSISNVVVLKNDAHTEINAITDLAITTTEDVSDYHNMMSQHHQTYRDRACVEFKLPCRFLSEN
;
A
#
# COMPACT_ATOMS: atom_id res chain seq x y z
N ASP A 1 15.25 49.24 8.67
CA ASP A 1 14.53 48.23 9.50
C ASP A 1 13.55 47.30 8.80
N SER A 2 12.88 47.65 7.69
CA SER A 2 12.03 46.66 6.97
C SER A 2 12.82 45.52 6.30
N ALA A 3 14.03 45.79 5.79
CA ALA A 3 14.86 44.79 5.11
C ALA A 3 15.36 43.68 6.06
N ASN A 4 15.69 44.03 7.31
CA ASN A 4 16.16 43.08 8.32
C ASN A 4 15.02 42.18 8.82
N ILE A 5 13.81 42.73 8.94
CA ILE A 5 12.61 41.96 9.29
C ILE A 5 12.29 40.96 8.19
N LYS A 6 12.28 41.38 6.92
CA LYS A 6 12.02 40.49 5.78
C LYS A 6 13.10 39.41 5.62
N HIS A 7 14.35 39.74 5.95
CA HIS A 7 15.45 38.79 5.96
C HIS A 7 15.30 37.75 7.09
N ALA A 8 14.93 38.20 8.29
CA ALA A 8 14.64 37.32 9.42
C ALA A 8 13.42 36.41 9.18
N GLU A 9 12.35 36.94 8.57
CA GLU A 9 11.17 36.16 8.17
C GLU A 9 11.53 35.08 7.14
N ASN A 10 12.32 35.43 6.13
CA ASN A 10 12.82 34.45 5.17
C ASN A 10 13.68 33.38 5.88
N LEU A 11 14.60 33.78 6.76
CA LEU A 11 15.42 32.84 7.52
C LEU A 11 14.57 31.90 8.39
N LEU A 12 13.48 32.37 9.00
CA LEU A 12 12.53 31.54 9.74
C LEU A 12 11.73 30.60 8.83
N LEU A 13 11.28 31.09 7.67
CA LEU A 13 10.61 30.27 6.64
C LEU A 13 11.51 29.12 6.15
N TYR A 14 12.82 29.37 6.07
CA TYR A 14 13.81 28.36 5.68
C TYR A 14 14.31 27.52 6.87
N SER A 15 14.26 28.01 8.11
CA SER A 15 14.72 27.26 9.28
C SER A 15 13.68 26.28 9.84
N ILE A 16 12.39 26.53 9.62
CA ILE A 16 11.29 25.67 10.10
C ILE A 16 11.07 24.43 9.18
N ASN A 17 11.74 24.35 8.02
CA ASN A 17 11.40 23.41 6.94
C ASN A 17 12.45 22.33 6.61
N HIS A 18 13.21 21.82 7.59
CA HIS A 18 14.17 20.72 7.33
C HIS A 18 14.01 19.49 8.22
N VAL A 19 12.87 19.30 8.87
CA VAL A 19 12.52 17.94 9.35
C VAL A 19 11.94 17.19 8.17
N ASN A 20 12.67 16.19 7.68
CA ASN A 20 12.12 15.23 6.73
C ASN A 20 10.96 14.49 7.41
N GLY A 21 9.73 14.95 7.16
CA GLY A 21 8.54 14.48 7.86
C GLY A 21 8.28 12.98 7.66
N LEU A 22 8.67 12.43 6.51
CA LEU A 22 8.61 10.99 6.26
C LEU A 22 9.61 10.24 7.13
N GLU A 23 10.87 10.66 7.12
CA GLU A 23 11.93 10.05 7.93
C GLU A 23 11.58 10.09 9.42
N TYR A 24 11.08 11.23 9.91
CA TYR A 24 10.57 11.34 11.27
C TYR A 24 9.40 10.38 11.54
N SER A 25 8.44 10.27 10.62
CA SER A 25 7.28 9.39 10.77
C SER A 25 7.68 7.91 10.76
N LEU A 26 8.66 7.53 9.94
CA LEU A 26 9.21 6.17 9.89
C LEU A 26 9.94 5.83 11.19
N HIS A 27 10.80 6.74 11.69
CA HIS A 27 11.48 6.55 12.97
C HIS A 27 10.47 6.43 14.14
N LEU A 28 9.39 7.23 14.12
CA LEU A 28 8.33 7.13 15.11
C LEU A 28 7.59 5.78 15.01
N PHE A 29 7.27 5.32 13.80
CA PHE A 29 6.66 4.03 13.56
C PHE A 29 7.53 2.88 14.07
N GLU A 30 8.84 2.90 13.80
CA GLU A 30 9.80 1.93 14.31
C GLU A 30 9.84 1.92 15.84
N SER A 31 9.93 3.10 16.45
CA SER A 31 9.95 3.27 17.91
C SER A 31 8.70 2.69 18.58
N ILE A 32 7.51 2.95 18.01
CA ILE A 32 6.24 2.39 18.50
C ILE A 32 6.20 0.87 18.31
N THR A 33 6.69 0.38 17.18
CA THR A 33 6.73 -1.05 16.87
C THR A 33 7.63 -1.81 17.84
N GLU A 34 8.81 -1.28 18.14
CA GLU A 34 9.72 -1.86 19.13
C GLU A 34 9.12 -1.86 20.54
N TRP A 35 8.47 -0.75 20.93
CA TRP A 35 7.78 -0.67 22.22
C TRP A 35 6.69 -1.73 22.31
N ALA A 36 5.84 -1.86 21.28
CA ALA A 36 4.77 -2.85 21.24
C ALA A 36 5.33 -4.29 21.37
N GLN A 37 6.40 -4.61 20.63
CA GLN A 37 7.07 -5.91 20.69
C GLN A 37 7.61 -6.22 22.10
N LYS A 38 8.27 -5.26 22.76
CA LYS A 38 8.76 -5.40 24.14
C LYS A 38 7.65 -5.68 25.15
N HIS A 39 6.42 -5.28 24.83
CA HIS A 39 5.23 -5.47 25.65
C HIS A 39 4.31 -6.61 25.17
N ASN A 40 4.77 -7.47 24.25
CA ASN A 40 3.99 -8.56 23.65
C ASN A 40 2.68 -8.08 22.98
N ILE A 41 2.69 -6.86 22.45
CA ILE A 41 1.61 -6.31 21.63
C ILE A 41 2.00 -6.51 20.17
N GLU A 42 1.22 -7.32 19.46
CA GLU A 42 1.46 -7.58 18.04
C GLU A 42 0.84 -6.47 17.17
N MET A 43 1.66 -5.94 16.26
CA MET A 43 1.20 -5.00 15.25
C MET A 43 0.61 -5.77 14.07
N GLY A 44 -0.60 -5.40 13.66
CA GLY A 44 -1.28 -6.08 12.56
C GLY A 44 -0.48 -6.08 11.26
N HIS A 45 -0.41 -7.24 10.59
CA HIS A 45 0.43 -7.42 9.40
C HIS A 45 0.10 -6.43 8.29
N ARG A 46 -1.18 -6.17 8.03
CA ARG A 46 -1.63 -5.22 7.01
C ARG A 46 -1.14 -3.81 7.23
N PHE A 47 -1.13 -3.32 8.48
CA PHE A 47 -0.62 -1.98 8.77
C PHE A 47 0.89 -1.89 8.53
N ARG A 48 1.65 -2.89 9.00
CA ARG A 48 3.10 -2.97 8.77
C ARG A 48 3.43 -3.04 7.29
N TRP A 49 2.69 -3.86 6.53
CA TRP A 49 2.84 -3.97 5.08
C TRP A 49 2.56 -2.63 4.40
N LEU A 50 1.47 -1.94 4.75
CA LEU A 50 1.13 -0.64 4.15
C LEU A 50 2.21 0.41 4.42
N VAL A 51 2.78 0.46 5.64
CA VAL A 51 3.88 1.38 5.93
C VAL A 51 5.11 1.06 5.08
N GLY A 52 5.43 -0.22 4.90
CA GLY A 52 6.50 -0.65 3.99
C GLY A 52 6.27 -0.18 2.55
N GLU A 53 5.04 -0.31 2.04
CA GLU A 53 4.68 0.21 0.72
C GLU A 53 4.82 1.73 0.62
N LEU A 54 4.41 2.48 1.64
CA LEU A 54 4.49 3.94 1.60
C LEU A 54 5.90 4.49 1.84
N ALA A 55 6.76 3.73 2.51
CA ALA A 55 8.15 4.09 2.79
C ALA A 55 9.02 4.02 1.54
N ASP A 56 8.67 3.17 0.58
CA ASP A 56 9.41 3.03 -0.67
C ASP A 56 9.08 4.17 -1.63
N LEU A 57 9.94 5.19 -1.66
CA LEU A 57 9.82 6.33 -2.56
C LEU A 57 10.37 6.08 -3.97
N SER A 58 10.97 4.92 -4.21
CA SER A 58 11.57 4.58 -5.51
C SER A 58 10.58 3.97 -6.50
N THR A 59 9.44 3.49 -6.00
CA THR A 59 8.38 2.88 -6.81
C THR A 59 7.29 3.90 -7.17
N ASN A 60 7.00 4.00 -8.47
CA ASN A 60 5.83 4.74 -8.96
C ASN A 60 4.54 3.99 -8.60
N ARG A 61 3.56 4.70 -8.04
CA ARG A 61 2.27 4.11 -7.64
C ARG A 61 1.10 4.84 -8.30
N ILE A 62 0.15 4.07 -8.84
CA ILE A 62 -1.07 4.59 -9.45
C ILE A 62 -2.27 4.13 -8.62
N LEU A 63 -3.06 5.09 -8.12
CA LEU A 63 -4.31 4.80 -7.43
C LEU A 63 -5.49 4.86 -8.39
N VAL A 64 -6.16 3.73 -8.60
CA VAL A 64 -7.39 3.65 -9.40
C VAL A 64 -8.60 3.58 -8.48
N THR A 65 -9.42 4.63 -8.48
CA THR A 65 -10.60 4.76 -7.60
C THR A 65 -11.84 5.23 -8.38
N GLY A 66 -13.02 5.09 -7.79
CA GLY A 66 -14.30 5.48 -8.40
C GLY A 66 -15.47 4.63 -7.89
N THR A 67 -16.70 5.03 -8.21
CA THR A 67 -17.91 4.32 -7.77
C THR A 67 -18.00 2.90 -8.35
N SER A 68 -18.77 2.02 -7.69
CA SER A 68 -19.00 0.66 -8.15
C SER A 68 -19.59 0.64 -9.57
N GLY A 69 -19.23 -0.36 -10.38
CA GLY A 69 -19.75 -0.52 -11.75
C GLY A 69 -19.09 0.32 -12.85
N ASN A 70 -18.20 1.27 -12.53
CA ASN A 70 -17.60 2.19 -13.51
C ASN A 70 -16.39 1.62 -14.30
N GLY A 71 -16.32 0.32 -14.55
CA GLY A 71 -15.29 -0.26 -15.43
C GLY A 71 -13.84 -0.26 -14.91
N LYS A 72 -13.60 0.04 -13.62
CA LYS A 72 -12.25 0.01 -13.01
C LYS A 72 -11.54 -1.33 -13.22
N THR A 73 -12.25 -2.43 -12.99
CA THR A 73 -11.72 -3.78 -13.24
C THR A 73 -11.32 -3.96 -14.71
N THR A 74 -12.17 -3.54 -15.65
CA THR A 74 -11.88 -3.64 -17.09
C THR A 74 -10.63 -2.83 -17.46
N PHE A 75 -10.50 -1.62 -16.91
CA PHE A 75 -9.30 -0.81 -17.10
C PHE A 75 -8.04 -1.49 -16.56
N ILE A 76 -8.09 -2.02 -15.34
CA ILE A 76 -6.95 -2.72 -14.75
C ILE A 76 -6.57 -3.98 -15.54
N ASN A 77 -7.55 -4.81 -15.93
CA ASN A 77 -7.29 -5.98 -16.78
C ASN A 77 -6.67 -5.59 -18.13
N SER A 78 -7.05 -4.42 -18.69
CA SER A 78 -6.44 -3.92 -19.93
C SER A 78 -4.96 -3.53 -19.75
N ILE A 79 -4.57 -3.06 -18.56
CA ILE A 79 -3.17 -2.78 -18.21
C ILE A 79 -2.39 -4.09 -18.05
N LEU A 80 -2.98 -5.06 -17.36
CA LEU A 80 -2.36 -6.36 -17.11
C LEU A 80 -2.18 -7.18 -18.40
N GLY A 81 -3.03 -6.95 -19.40
CA GLY A 81 -3.09 -7.75 -20.62
C GLY A 81 -3.84 -9.08 -20.44
N GLU A 82 -4.39 -9.32 -19.25
CA GLU A 82 -5.07 -10.54 -18.85
C GLU A 82 -6.32 -10.23 -17.99
N ASN A 83 -7.31 -11.13 -18.03
CA ASN A 83 -8.54 -10.99 -17.24
C ASN A 83 -8.40 -11.66 -15.87
N ILE A 84 -7.54 -11.08 -15.03
CA ILE A 84 -7.23 -11.63 -13.69
C ILE A 84 -8.28 -11.17 -12.67
N LEU A 85 -8.73 -9.92 -12.76
CA LEU A 85 -9.68 -9.37 -11.80
C LEU A 85 -11.13 -9.52 -12.29
N GLU A 86 -12.02 -9.93 -11.39
CA GLU A 86 -13.46 -10.02 -11.65
C GLU A 86 -14.22 -8.69 -11.44
N LYS A 87 -15.45 -8.63 -11.97
CA LYS A 87 -16.28 -7.42 -12.04
C LYS A 87 -16.59 -6.76 -10.68
N SER A 88 -16.48 -7.48 -9.57
CA SER A 88 -16.76 -6.95 -8.23
C SER A 88 -15.62 -7.24 -7.25
N ILE A 89 -14.76 -6.25 -7.06
CA ILE A 89 -13.72 -6.28 -6.03
C ILE A 89 -14.19 -5.39 -4.87
N SER A 90 -14.38 -5.96 -3.70
CA SER A 90 -14.77 -5.23 -2.47
C SER A 90 -13.59 -4.93 -1.54
N ASN A 91 -12.43 -5.49 -1.87
CA ASN A 91 -11.16 -5.35 -1.15
C ASN A 91 -10.22 -4.39 -1.89
N VAL A 92 -9.22 -3.87 -1.18
CA VAL A 92 -8.10 -3.16 -1.81
C VAL A 92 -7.21 -4.20 -2.48
N VAL A 93 -6.88 -3.98 -3.76
CA VAL A 93 -5.97 -4.83 -4.54
C VAL A 93 -4.81 -3.98 -5.01
N VAL A 94 -3.59 -4.45 -4.74
CA VAL A 94 -2.34 -3.86 -5.19
C VAL A 94 -1.69 -4.82 -6.17
N LEU A 95 -1.38 -4.32 -7.36
CA LEU A 95 -0.78 -5.08 -8.44
C LEU A 95 0.68 -4.67 -8.59
N LYS A 96 1.57 -5.64 -8.72
CA LYS A 96 3.02 -5.41 -8.86
C LYS A 96 3.58 -6.29 -9.96
N ASN A 97 4.57 -5.75 -10.68
CA ASN A 97 5.39 -6.57 -11.55
C ASN A 97 6.33 -7.46 -10.74
N ASP A 98 6.39 -8.75 -11.08
CA ASP A 98 7.35 -9.70 -10.54
C ASP A 98 7.69 -10.78 -11.60
N ALA A 99 8.78 -11.52 -11.41
CA ALA A 99 9.14 -12.63 -12.30
C ALA A 99 8.20 -13.83 -12.15
N HIS A 100 7.56 -13.97 -10.99
CA HIS A 100 6.67 -15.08 -10.68
C HIS A 100 5.31 -14.59 -10.18
N THR A 101 4.29 -15.41 -10.39
CA THR A 101 2.95 -15.12 -9.87
C THR A 101 2.90 -15.46 -8.38
N GLU A 102 2.56 -14.48 -7.55
CA GLU A 102 2.38 -14.64 -6.11
C GLU A 102 1.22 -13.76 -5.65
N ILE A 103 0.27 -14.35 -4.94
CA ILE A 103 -0.94 -13.68 -4.48
C ILE A 103 -0.96 -13.75 -2.96
N ASN A 104 -0.93 -12.59 -2.31
CA ASN A 104 -0.95 -12.47 -0.86
C ASN A 104 -2.27 -11.85 -0.38
N ALA A 105 -3.00 -12.56 0.47
CA ALA A 105 -4.09 -11.95 1.24
C ALA A 105 -3.54 -11.53 2.62
N ILE A 106 -3.58 -10.23 2.87
CA ILE A 106 -2.93 -9.58 4.00
C ILE A 106 -4.01 -9.05 4.94
N THR A 107 -4.14 -9.69 6.10
CA THR A 107 -5.04 -9.27 7.18
C THR A 107 -4.24 -8.68 8.33
N ASP A 108 -4.91 -8.27 9.41
CA ASP A 108 -4.18 -7.88 10.62
C ASP A 108 -3.60 -9.11 11.35
N LEU A 109 -4.17 -10.31 11.15
CA LEU A 109 -3.81 -11.55 11.86
C LEU A 109 -2.77 -12.42 11.13
N ALA A 110 -2.82 -12.45 9.80
CA ALA A 110 -1.96 -13.32 9.00
C ALA A 110 -1.79 -12.80 7.57
N ILE A 111 -0.72 -13.27 6.93
CA ILE A 111 -0.49 -13.19 5.48
C ILE A 111 -0.62 -14.61 4.95
N THR A 112 -1.56 -14.83 4.02
CA THR A 112 -1.70 -16.11 3.31
C THR A 112 -1.29 -15.93 1.86
N THR A 113 -0.53 -16.89 1.33
CA THR A 113 0.08 -16.83 0.00
C THR A 113 -0.39 -17.99 -0.87
N THR A 114 -0.65 -17.73 -2.15
CA THR A 114 -0.87 -18.75 -3.18
C THR A 114 -0.24 -18.31 -4.50
N GLU A 115 0.08 -19.27 -5.36
CA GLU A 115 0.53 -19.03 -6.73
C GLU A 115 -0.63 -19.24 -7.74
N ASP A 116 -1.76 -19.82 -7.29
CA ASP A 116 -2.91 -20.13 -8.14
C ASP A 116 -3.94 -18.99 -8.14
N VAL A 117 -4.14 -18.38 -9.32
CA VAL A 117 -5.16 -17.34 -9.55
C VAL A 117 -6.58 -17.86 -9.26
N SER A 118 -6.81 -19.16 -9.40
CA SER A 118 -8.11 -19.78 -9.10
C SER A 118 -8.43 -19.73 -7.60
N ASP A 119 -7.40 -19.78 -6.76
CA ASP A 119 -7.54 -19.73 -5.29
C ASP A 119 -7.82 -18.33 -4.75
N TYR A 120 -7.53 -17.29 -5.55
CA TYR A 120 -7.83 -15.90 -5.20
C TYR A 120 -9.29 -15.70 -4.78
N HIS A 121 -10.25 -16.32 -5.48
CA HIS A 121 -11.68 -16.20 -5.15
C HIS A 121 -12.03 -16.79 -3.79
N ASN A 122 -11.39 -17.91 -3.45
CA ASN A 122 -11.56 -18.57 -2.16
C ASN A 122 -10.97 -17.71 -1.04
N MET A 123 -9.79 -17.12 -1.28
CA MET A 123 -9.17 -16.18 -0.33
C MET A 123 -10.03 -14.93 -0.12
N MET A 124 -10.62 -14.37 -1.18
CA MET A 124 -11.45 -13.17 -1.09
C MET A 124 -12.74 -13.41 -0.31
N SER A 125 -13.37 -14.58 -0.51
CA SER A 125 -14.68 -14.90 0.07
C SER A 125 -14.64 -15.19 1.58
N GLN A 126 -13.51 -15.71 2.09
CA GLN A 126 -13.35 -16.05 3.51
C GLN A 126 -13.32 -14.83 4.44
N HIS A 127 -12.98 -13.65 3.93
CA HIS A 127 -12.71 -12.43 4.72
C HIS A 127 -13.89 -11.44 4.78
N HIS A 128 -15.13 -11.89 4.52
CA HIS A 128 -16.29 -11.01 4.36
C HIS A 128 -17.12 -10.72 5.63
N GLN A 129 -16.68 -11.12 6.82
CA GLN A 129 -17.52 -11.04 8.03
C GLN A 129 -17.54 -9.64 8.68
N THR A 130 -16.42 -8.89 8.68
CA THR A 130 -16.38 -7.48 9.12
C THR A 130 -15.39 -6.65 8.30
N TYR A 131 -15.50 -5.30 8.34
CA TYR A 131 -14.55 -4.41 7.64
C TYR A 131 -13.10 -4.56 8.14
N ARG A 132 -12.93 -4.99 9.40
CA ARG A 132 -11.60 -5.26 9.99
C ARG A 132 -10.97 -6.55 9.46
N ASP A 133 -11.80 -7.51 9.03
CA ASP A 133 -11.32 -8.78 8.50
C ASP A 133 -11.04 -8.75 7.00
N ARG A 134 -11.39 -7.67 6.30
CA ARG A 134 -11.13 -7.55 4.86
C ARG A 134 -9.63 -7.49 4.59
N ALA A 135 -9.15 -8.51 3.91
CA ALA A 135 -7.78 -8.58 3.43
C ALA A 135 -7.49 -7.43 2.45
N CYS A 136 -6.29 -6.87 2.54
CA CYS A 136 -5.65 -6.24 1.38
C CYS A 136 -5.06 -7.35 0.53
N VAL A 137 -5.22 -7.27 -0.78
CA VAL A 137 -4.62 -8.24 -1.69
C VAL A 137 -3.44 -7.62 -2.36
N GLU A 138 -2.32 -8.32 -2.34
CA GLU A 138 -1.20 -8.04 -3.21
C GLU A 138 -1.13 -9.13 -4.27
N PHE A 139 -1.08 -8.73 -5.53
CA PHE A 139 -0.96 -9.63 -6.67
C PHE A 139 0.33 -9.26 -7.41
N LYS A 140 1.30 -10.16 -7.34
CA LYS A 140 2.54 -10.07 -8.09
C LYS A 140 2.41 -10.96 -9.31
N LEU A 141 2.76 -10.46 -10.47
CA LEU A 141 2.82 -11.23 -11.70
C LEU A 141 3.71 -10.56 -12.74
N PRO A 142 4.21 -11.30 -13.74
CA PRO A 142 4.87 -10.69 -14.89
C PRO A 142 3.94 -9.73 -15.61
N CYS A 143 4.25 -8.43 -15.57
CA CYS A 143 3.44 -7.42 -16.24
C CYS A 143 4.35 -6.40 -16.93
N ARG A 144 4.36 -6.46 -18.27
CA ARG A 144 5.20 -5.59 -19.09
C ARG A 144 4.98 -4.11 -18.80
N PHE A 145 3.72 -3.67 -18.73
CA PHE A 145 3.39 -2.27 -18.48
C PHE A 145 3.97 -1.77 -17.14
N LEU A 146 3.78 -2.56 -16.07
CA LEU A 146 4.27 -2.23 -14.72
C LEU A 146 5.80 -2.36 -14.58
N SER A 147 6.47 -3.11 -15.47
CA SER A 147 7.93 -3.18 -15.49
C SER A 147 8.59 -1.97 -16.17
N GLU A 148 7.86 -1.31 -17.08
CA GLU A 148 8.34 -0.18 -17.88
C GLU A 148 8.02 1.19 -17.25
N ASN A 149 7.14 1.24 -16.23
CA ASN A 149 6.60 2.47 -15.64
C ASN A 149 6.56 2.40 -14.11
#